data_AF-A0A7S4HEM1-F1
#
_entry.id   AF-A0A7S4HEM1-F1
#
_cell.length_a   1.000
_cell.length_b   1.000
_cell.length_c   1.000
_cell.angle_alpha   90.00
_cell.angle_beta   90.00
_cell.angle_gamma   90.00
#
_symmetry.space_group_name_H-M   'P 1'
#
loop_
_entity.id
_entity.type
_entity.pdbx_description
1 polymer ?
#
loop_
_entity_poly.entity_id
_entity_poly.type
_entity_poly.pdbx_seq_one_letter_code
_entity_poly.pdbx_strand_id
1 'polypeptide(L)'
;QLHVASRFLEGWTCHYDESYSHISAIEDVTSVPESATFLFMGAKSPEGTISLGAFGEVAKLKGFIENNTTERDELSTAKEENGCFWYFVSDCSMGFSRVPQVRLSAADTMGSSFAGQQNDEDGLYRLSWHTDGDDGGWRAGHLNDNDDDHSLDGWRKLIYFM
;
A
#
# COMPACT_ATOMS: atom_id res chain seq x y z
N GLN A 1 -11.64 8.24 -9.43
CA GLN A 1 -10.70 7.20 -9.91
C GLN A 1 -9.63 7.86 -10.76
N LEU A 2 -8.36 7.82 -10.35
CA LEU A 2 -7.24 8.39 -11.11
C LEU A 2 -6.62 7.24 -11.92
N HIS A 3 -6.98 7.10 -13.19
CA HIS A 3 -6.42 6.05 -14.06
C HIS A 3 -4.99 6.42 -14.45
N VAL A 4 -4.00 5.63 -14.01
CA VAL A 4 -2.61 5.82 -14.41
C VAL A 4 -2.30 4.83 -15.53
N ALA A 5 -2.07 5.34 -16.74
CA ALA A 5 -1.65 4.50 -17.85
C ALA A 5 -0.28 3.86 -17.52
N SER A 6 -0.09 2.58 -17.88
CA SER A 6 1.14 1.82 -17.62
C SER A 6 2.42 2.51 -18.10
N ARG A 7 2.31 3.39 -19.11
CA ARG A 7 3.38 4.29 -19.57
C ARG A 7 4.00 5.15 -18.46
N PHE A 8 3.32 5.37 -17.35
CA PHE A 8 3.88 6.09 -16.20
C PHE A 8 5.06 5.34 -15.56
N LEU A 9 5.09 4.02 -15.73
CA LEU A 9 6.17 3.15 -15.28
C LEU A 9 7.16 2.82 -16.42
N GLU A 10 7.07 3.49 -17.59
CA GLU A 10 8.12 3.38 -18.60
C GLU A 10 9.45 3.88 -18.02
N GLY A 11 10.49 3.06 -18.10
CA GLY A 11 11.79 3.34 -17.51
C GLY A 11 11.94 2.88 -16.05
N TRP A 12 10.87 2.42 -15.41
CA TRP A 12 10.92 1.77 -14.11
C TRP A 12 11.15 0.26 -14.26
N THR A 13 11.84 -0.34 -13.30
CA THR A 13 12.06 -1.78 -13.22
C THR A 13 11.02 -2.39 -12.30
N CYS A 14 10.33 -3.42 -12.79
CA CYS A 14 9.41 -4.20 -11.96
C CYS A 14 10.20 -5.05 -10.96
N HIS A 15 9.85 -4.93 -9.68
CA HIS A 15 10.45 -5.67 -8.57
C HIS A 15 9.49 -6.67 -7.96
N TYR A 16 8.22 -6.27 -7.86
CA TYR A 16 7.13 -7.09 -7.33
C TYR A 16 5.90 -6.89 -8.20
N ASP A 17 5.30 -7.98 -8.64
CA ASP A 17 4.02 -7.97 -9.34
C ASP A 17 3.34 -9.29 -8.99
N GLU A 18 2.53 -9.30 -7.94
CA GLU A 18 1.91 -10.51 -7.39
C GLU A 18 0.40 -10.37 -7.20
N SER A 19 -0.30 -11.49 -7.14
CA SER A 19 -1.73 -11.51 -6.79
C SER A 19 -1.98 -10.78 -5.47
N TYR A 20 -3.13 -10.13 -5.31
CA TYR A 20 -3.53 -9.62 -4.01
C TYR A 20 -3.62 -10.74 -2.96
N SER A 21 -3.92 -11.98 -3.33
CA SER A 21 -3.91 -13.12 -2.39
C SER A 21 -2.50 -13.59 -1.96
N HIS A 22 -1.44 -13.13 -2.62
CA HIS A 22 -0.07 -13.53 -2.28
C HIS A 22 0.35 -12.88 -0.96
N ILE A 23 1.01 -13.62 -0.06
CA ILE A 23 1.52 -13.07 1.20
C ILE A 23 2.61 -12.03 0.88
N SER A 24 2.54 -10.86 1.51
CA SER A 24 3.58 -9.84 1.39
C SER A 24 4.42 -9.75 2.65
N ALA A 25 5.67 -9.33 2.46
CA ALA A 25 6.63 -9.11 3.53
C ALA A 25 7.24 -7.72 3.39
N ILE A 26 7.75 -7.15 4.49
CA ILE A 26 8.47 -5.87 4.43
C ILE A 26 9.70 -5.98 3.52
N GLU A 27 10.28 -7.16 3.41
CA GLU A 27 11.37 -7.52 2.52
C GLU A 27 11.04 -7.26 1.05
N ASP A 28 9.77 -7.34 0.64
CA ASP A 28 9.36 -7.02 -0.73
C ASP A 28 9.66 -5.55 -1.08
N VAL A 29 9.65 -4.66 -0.08
CA VAL A 29 9.99 -3.24 -0.22
C VAL A 29 11.49 -3.01 0.00
N THR A 30 12.10 -3.65 1.00
CA THR A 30 13.51 -3.37 1.35
C THR A 30 14.51 -4.03 0.40
N SER A 31 14.12 -5.08 -0.32
CA SER A 31 14.97 -5.80 -1.28
C SER A 31 15.21 -5.07 -2.61
N VAL A 32 14.58 -3.90 -2.85
CA VAL A 32 14.95 -3.06 -3.99
C VAL A 32 16.41 -2.60 -3.88
N PRO A 33 17.14 -2.47 -5.01
CA PRO A 33 18.56 -2.09 -4.99
C PRO A 33 18.81 -0.78 -4.23
N GLU A 34 19.92 -0.69 -3.50
CA GLU A 34 20.31 0.55 -2.82
C GLU A 34 20.59 1.70 -3.79
N SER A 35 20.91 1.38 -5.06
CA SER A 35 21.08 2.36 -6.12
C SER A 35 19.76 2.94 -6.66
N ALA A 36 18.61 2.36 -6.27
CA ALA A 36 17.32 2.90 -6.66
C ALA A 36 17.05 4.22 -5.94
N THR A 37 16.60 5.21 -6.70
CA THR A 37 16.26 6.54 -6.19
C THR A 37 14.82 6.56 -5.69
N PHE A 38 13.89 5.99 -6.47
CA PHE A 38 12.47 5.98 -6.14
C PHE A 38 11.89 4.58 -6.17
N LEU A 39 10.91 4.35 -5.30
CA LEU A 39 10.07 3.16 -5.29
C LEU A 39 8.62 3.58 -5.52
N PHE A 40 7.95 2.90 -6.43
CA PHE A 40 6.52 2.98 -6.66
C PHE A 40 5.84 1.76 -6.06
N MET A 41 4.76 1.98 -5.29
CA MET A 41 3.88 0.93 -4.78
C MET A 41 2.47 1.18 -5.31
N GLY A 42 1.78 0.14 -5.77
CA GLY A 42 0.45 0.32 -6.37
C GLY A 42 -0.39 -0.93 -6.53
N ALA A 43 -1.58 -0.73 -7.08
CA ALA A 43 -2.58 -1.75 -7.35
C ALA A 43 -2.98 -1.73 -8.83
N LYS A 44 -2.97 -2.92 -9.45
CA LYS A 44 -3.35 -3.13 -10.85
C LYS A 44 -4.61 -3.99 -10.92
N SER A 45 -5.60 -3.52 -11.65
CA SER A 45 -6.87 -4.23 -11.86
C SER A 45 -6.67 -5.47 -12.75
N PRO A 46 -7.62 -6.41 -12.77
CA PRO A 46 -7.58 -7.58 -13.65
C PRO A 46 -7.42 -7.23 -15.14
N GLU A 47 -7.91 -6.06 -15.56
CA GLU A 47 -7.79 -5.53 -16.93
C GLU A 47 -6.40 -4.97 -17.23
N GLY A 48 -5.48 -4.98 -16.27
CA GLY A 48 -4.12 -4.50 -16.42
C GLY A 48 -3.93 -2.99 -16.19
N THR A 49 -4.95 -2.29 -15.69
CA THR A 49 -4.88 -0.86 -15.40
C THR A 49 -4.35 -0.61 -14.00
N ILE A 50 -3.38 0.30 -13.86
CA ILE A 50 -2.95 0.79 -12.54
C ILE A 50 -4.01 1.76 -12.04
N SER A 51 -4.75 1.33 -11.02
CA SER A 51 -5.90 2.07 -10.48
C SER A 51 -5.54 2.96 -9.30
N LEU A 52 -4.46 2.63 -8.61
CA LEU A 52 -3.94 3.39 -7.47
C LEU A 52 -2.43 3.17 -7.35
N GLY A 53 -1.69 4.20 -6.98
CA GLY A 53 -0.27 4.09 -6.70
C GLY A 53 0.32 5.37 -6.15
N ALA A 54 1.44 5.23 -5.46
CA ALA A 54 2.24 6.32 -4.94
C ALA A 54 3.72 5.97 -5.09
N PHE A 55 4.60 6.97 -5.05
CA PHE A 55 6.04 6.76 -5.07
C PHE A 55 6.75 7.60 -4.00
N GLY A 56 7.84 7.08 -3.46
CA GLY A 56 8.65 7.72 -2.44
C GLY A 56 10.14 7.51 -2.71
N GLU A 57 10.99 8.37 -2.15
CA GLU A 57 12.44 8.14 -2.18
C GLU A 57 12.80 6.87 -1.40
N VAL A 58 13.58 5.96 -2.00
CA VAL A 58 13.93 4.67 -1.40
C VAL A 58 14.61 4.86 -0.04
N ALA A 59 15.54 5.80 0.06
CA ALA A 59 16.27 6.07 1.29
C ALA A 59 15.34 6.50 2.43
N LYS A 60 14.32 7.33 2.15
CA LYS A 60 13.34 7.76 3.16
C LYS A 60 12.41 6.63 3.55
N LEU A 61 11.88 5.88 2.58
CA LEU A 61 11.00 4.74 2.87
C LEU A 61 11.71 3.67 3.69
N LYS A 62 12.97 3.33 3.36
CA LYS A 62 13.80 2.44 4.19
C LYS A 62 14.04 3.02 5.58
N GLY A 63 14.32 4.32 5.69
CA GLY A 63 14.41 5.00 6.99
C GLY A 63 13.11 4.95 7.80
N PHE A 64 11.94 4.93 7.16
CA PHE A 64 10.65 4.78 7.83
C PHE A 64 10.47 3.37 8.40
N ILE A 65 10.91 2.34 7.67
CA ILE A 65 10.91 0.94 8.08
C ILE A 65 11.85 0.73 9.28
N GLU A 66 13.10 1.20 9.17
CA GLU A 66 14.12 1.06 10.22
C GLU A 66 13.75 1.79 11.51
N ASN A 67 13.15 2.98 11.38
CA ASN A 67 12.75 3.81 12.51
C ASN A 67 11.23 3.77 12.70
N ASN A 68 10.61 2.61 12.52
CA ASN A 68 9.16 2.51 12.60
C ASN A 68 8.67 2.93 13.99
N THR A 69 7.96 4.07 14.04
CA THR A 69 7.30 4.61 15.23
C THR A 69 5.79 4.39 15.17
N THR A 70 5.29 3.82 14.08
CA THR A 70 3.88 3.53 13.87
C THR A 70 3.59 2.21 14.58
N GLU A 71 2.96 2.31 15.76
CA GLU A 71 2.56 1.16 16.54
C GLU A 71 1.25 0.56 15.98
N ARG A 72 1.04 -0.72 16.26
CA ARG A 72 -0.27 -1.38 16.15
C ARG A 72 -1.24 -0.72 17.16
N ASP A 73 -2.54 -0.73 16.87
CA ASP A 73 -3.66 -0.15 17.64
C ASP A 73 -4.13 1.28 17.27
N GLU A 74 -5.26 1.65 17.90
CA GLU A 74 -6.48 2.26 17.35
C GLU A 74 -6.38 3.55 16.50
N LEU A 75 -5.25 4.26 16.53
CA LEU A 75 -5.02 5.42 15.68
C LEU A 75 -3.53 5.72 15.66
N SER A 76 -2.88 5.45 14.53
CA SER A 76 -1.47 5.73 14.34
C SER A 76 -1.26 6.79 13.27
N THR A 77 -0.13 7.48 13.34
CA THR A 77 0.25 8.52 12.39
C THR A 77 1.27 7.97 11.40
N ALA A 78 0.88 7.90 10.13
CA ALA A 78 1.75 7.56 9.02
C ALA A 78 2.69 8.73 8.67
N LYS A 79 3.82 8.44 8.02
CA LYS A 79 4.90 9.41 7.74
C LYS A 79 4.75 9.98 6.34
N GLU A 80 4.82 11.30 6.19
CA GLU A 80 4.64 11.98 4.90
C GLU A 80 5.86 11.84 4.00
N GLU A 81 5.62 11.52 2.73
CA GLU A 81 6.61 11.56 1.65
C GLU A 81 5.90 11.69 0.29
N ASN A 82 6.36 12.63 -0.54
CA ASN A 82 5.81 12.94 -1.86
C ASN A 82 4.28 13.16 -1.88
N GLY A 83 3.74 13.82 -0.85
CA GLY A 83 2.33 14.19 -0.80
C GLY A 83 1.38 13.05 -0.42
N CYS A 84 1.91 11.94 0.09
CA CYS A 84 1.13 10.87 0.71
C CYS A 84 1.79 10.39 2.00
N PHE A 85 1.03 9.66 2.83
CA PHE A 85 1.47 9.20 4.14
C PHE A 85 1.68 7.69 4.10
N TRP A 86 2.91 7.27 4.35
CA TRP A 86 3.39 5.90 4.29
C TRP A 86 3.47 5.27 5.68
N TYR A 87 3.20 3.97 5.74
CA TYR A 87 3.33 3.18 6.95
C TYR A 87 3.86 1.79 6.59
N PHE A 88 4.74 1.27 7.44
CA PHE A 88 5.39 -0.03 7.27
C PHE A 88 5.53 -0.66 8.65
N VAL A 89 4.55 -1.47 9.05
CA VAL A 89 4.53 -2.15 10.34
C VAL A 89 4.68 -3.64 10.08
N SER A 90 5.82 -4.22 10.43
CA SER A 90 6.06 -5.67 10.35
C SER A 90 5.04 -6.43 11.20
N ASP A 91 4.68 -7.65 10.79
CA ASP A 91 3.62 -8.48 11.39
C ASP A 91 2.23 -7.80 11.48
N CYS A 92 1.97 -6.81 10.63
CA CYS A 92 0.72 -6.06 10.61
C CYS A 92 0.39 -5.63 9.19
N SER A 93 0.80 -4.43 8.76
CA SER A 93 0.53 -3.97 7.41
C SER A 93 1.45 -2.88 6.92
N MET A 94 1.50 -2.74 5.61
CA MET A 94 2.18 -1.66 4.91
C MET A 94 1.29 -1.03 3.83
N GLY A 95 1.62 0.20 3.47
CA GLY A 95 0.97 0.89 2.36
C GLY A 95 1.06 2.40 2.49
N PHE A 96 0.07 3.07 1.91
CA PHE A 96 -0.03 4.53 1.95
C PHE A 96 -1.47 5.02 2.01
N SER A 97 -1.62 6.29 2.38
CA SER A 97 -2.88 7.01 2.51
C SER A 97 -2.70 8.48 2.10
N ARG A 98 -3.78 9.16 1.72
CA ARG A 98 -3.76 10.61 1.46
C ARG A 98 -3.80 11.44 2.76
N VAL A 99 -4.24 10.85 3.86
CA VAL A 99 -4.26 11.50 5.19
C VAL A 99 -3.37 10.75 6.18
N PRO A 100 -2.81 11.43 7.19
CA PRO A 100 -1.85 10.83 8.11
C PRO A 100 -2.45 9.77 9.02
N GLN A 101 -3.75 9.82 9.30
CA GLN A 101 -4.40 8.90 10.21
C GLN A 101 -4.66 7.54 9.55
N VAL A 102 -4.15 6.48 10.17
CA VAL A 102 -4.40 5.07 9.83
C VAL A 102 -4.87 4.32 11.09
N ARG A 103 -5.66 3.26 10.92
CA ARG A 103 -6.11 2.40 12.04
C ARG A 103 -5.67 0.97 11.76
N LEU A 104 -4.54 0.60 12.37
CA LEU A 104 -3.82 -0.64 12.09
C LEU A 104 -4.19 -1.72 13.12
N SER A 105 -4.81 -2.81 12.66
CA SER A 105 -5.01 -4.03 13.45
C SER A 105 -4.22 -5.19 12.86
N ALA A 106 -4.79 -5.89 11.87
CA ALA A 106 -4.06 -6.72 10.91
C ALA A 106 -3.87 -5.98 9.56
N ALA A 107 -4.67 -4.95 9.30
CA ALA A 107 -4.53 -4.05 8.15
C ALA A 107 -4.98 -2.63 8.51
N ASP A 108 -4.84 -1.68 7.58
CA ASP A 108 -5.46 -0.36 7.71
C ASP A 108 -6.97 -0.47 7.46
N THR A 109 -7.74 -0.26 8.53
CA THR A 109 -9.21 -0.34 8.51
C THR A 109 -9.85 1.05 8.41
N MET A 110 -9.09 2.14 8.56
CA MET A 110 -9.63 3.51 8.50
C MET A 110 -10.37 3.75 7.17
N GLY A 111 -11.54 4.40 7.22
CA GLY A 111 -12.34 4.69 6.02
C GLY A 111 -13.11 3.50 5.44
N SER A 112 -13.02 2.30 6.05
CA SER A 112 -13.93 1.18 5.72
C SER A 112 -15.15 1.16 6.63
N SER A 113 -16.17 0.40 6.21
CA SER A 113 -17.35 0.09 7.01
C SER A 113 -17.02 -0.52 8.39
N PHE A 114 -15.87 -1.18 8.54
CA PHE A 114 -15.41 -1.79 9.80
C PHE A 114 -14.96 -0.78 10.86
N ALA A 115 -14.36 0.34 10.47
CA ALA A 115 -13.83 1.30 11.44
C ALA A 115 -14.91 2.18 12.07
N GLY A 116 -16.16 2.13 11.57
CA GLY A 116 -17.26 3.00 12.02
C GLY A 116 -17.00 4.50 11.83
N GLN A 117 -15.87 4.86 11.20
CA GLN A 117 -15.41 6.22 10.97
C GLN A 117 -15.05 6.36 9.50
N GLN A 118 -15.90 7.08 8.77
CA GLN A 118 -15.57 7.61 7.46
C GLN A 118 -14.53 8.72 7.64
N ASN A 119 -13.34 8.55 7.08
CA ASN A 119 -12.30 9.57 7.02
C ASN A 119 -11.56 9.42 5.69
N ASP A 120 -11.34 10.54 4.99
CA ASP A 120 -10.70 10.63 3.66
C ASP A 120 -11.43 9.86 2.54
N GLU A 121 -12.45 10.47 1.93
CA GLU A 121 -13.20 9.97 0.75
C GLU A 121 -13.48 8.44 0.80
N ASP A 122 -13.88 7.93 1.98
CA ASP A 122 -14.13 6.49 2.25
C ASP A 122 -12.98 5.56 1.84
N GLY A 123 -11.73 6.00 2.05
CA GLY A 123 -10.52 5.22 1.76
C GLY A 123 -10.13 5.18 0.28
N LEU A 124 -10.74 6.00 -0.58
CA LEU A 124 -10.52 5.99 -2.04
C LEU A 124 -9.04 6.09 -2.45
N TYR A 125 -8.19 6.73 -1.65
CA TYR A 125 -6.75 6.90 -1.93
C TYR A 125 -5.86 6.09 -0.99
N ARG A 126 -6.37 5.01 -0.40
CA ARG A 126 -5.62 4.15 0.52
C ARG A 126 -5.23 2.84 -0.15
N LEU A 127 -3.99 2.43 0.07
CA LEU A 127 -3.50 1.09 -0.25
C LEU A 127 -3.01 0.45 1.03
N SER A 128 -3.35 -0.81 1.24
CA SER A 128 -2.96 -1.55 2.44
C SER A 128 -2.75 -3.02 2.11
N TRP A 129 -1.58 -3.54 2.46
CA TRP A 129 -1.24 -4.95 2.37
C TRP A 129 -0.91 -5.47 3.76
N HIS A 130 -1.31 -6.70 4.07
CA HIS A 130 -0.83 -7.41 5.24
C HIS A 130 0.67 -7.69 5.08
N THR A 131 1.39 -7.69 6.20
CA THR A 131 2.81 -8.01 6.27
C THR A 131 3.03 -9.20 7.20
N ASP A 132 3.85 -10.15 6.76
CA ASP A 132 4.44 -11.22 7.57
C ASP A 132 3.42 -12.14 8.27
N GLY A 133 2.19 -12.22 7.72
CA GLY A 133 1.09 -13.07 8.20
C GLY A 133 0.66 -14.14 7.20
N ASP A 134 -0.56 -14.68 7.38
CA ASP A 134 -1.16 -15.68 6.49
C ASP A 134 -1.96 -15.05 5.32
N ASP A 135 -2.15 -13.73 5.35
CA ASP A 135 -2.97 -12.97 4.41
C ASP A 135 -2.12 -12.11 3.44
N GLY A 136 -2.70 -11.74 2.31
CA GLY A 136 -2.06 -10.95 1.26
C GLY A 136 -2.35 -9.45 1.34
N GLY A 137 -2.90 -8.88 0.27
CA GLY A 137 -3.34 -7.51 0.17
C GLY A 137 -4.74 -7.32 0.75
N TRP A 138 -4.96 -6.23 1.49
CA TRP A 138 -6.24 -5.93 2.13
C TRP A 138 -7.09 -4.94 1.33
N ARG A 139 -6.45 -3.92 0.73
CA ARG A 139 -7.15 -2.78 0.12
C ARG A 139 -6.46 -2.21 -1.12
N ALA A 140 -7.28 -1.79 -2.08
CA ALA A 140 -6.92 -0.93 -3.20
C ALA A 140 -7.99 0.17 -3.40
N GLY A 141 -7.85 1.31 -2.72
CA GLY A 141 -8.85 2.37 -2.69
C GLY A 141 -10.10 1.94 -1.93
N HIS A 142 -11.27 2.03 -2.55
CA HIS A 142 -12.54 1.61 -1.95
C HIS A 142 -12.71 0.08 -1.90
N LEU A 143 -11.98 -0.66 -2.76
CA LEU A 143 -12.03 -2.12 -2.79
C LEU A 143 -11.26 -2.70 -1.61
N ASN A 144 -11.88 -3.66 -0.93
CA ASN A 144 -11.28 -4.36 0.20
C ASN A 144 -11.81 -5.80 0.28
N ASP A 145 -10.99 -6.70 0.82
CA ASP A 145 -11.22 -8.16 0.74
C ASP A 145 -12.37 -8.68 1.63
N ASN A 146 -13.12 -7.79 2.31
CA ASN A 146 -14.22 -8.14 3.20
C ASN A 146 -15.60 -7.67 2.70
N ASP A 147 -15.66 -7.11 1.50
CA ASP A 147 -16.92 -6.71 0.88
C ASP A 147 -17.20 -7.63 -0.32
N ASP A 148 -18.22 -8.49 -0.19
CA ASP A 148 -18.60 -9.49 -1.20
C ASP A 148 -18.90 -8.84 -2.57
N ASP A 149 -19.21 -7.54 -2.63
CA ASP A 149 -19.43 -6.77 -3.87
C ASP A 149 -18.15 -6.09 -4.42
N HIS A 150 -17.05 -6.10 -3.67
CA HIS A 150 -15.81 -5.35 -3.95
C HIS A 150 -14.54 -6.19 -3.76
N SER A 151 -14.59 -7.44 -4.22
CA SER A 151 -13.47 -8.39 -4.19
C SER A 151 -12.22 -7.88 -4.91
N LEU A 152 -11.06 -8.21 -4.34
CA LEU A 152 -9.73 -8.00 -4.92
C LEU A 152 -9.26 -9.20 -5.76
N ASP A 153 -10.17 -10.12 -6.13
CA ASP A 153 -9.85 -11.23 -7.02
C ASP A 153 -9.34 -10.74 -8.38
N GLY A 154 -8.26 -11.37 -8.86
CA GLY A 154 -7.53 -10.96 -10.07
C GLY A 154 -6.74 -9.64 -9.96
N TRP A 155 -6.86 -8.88 -8.86
CA TRP A 155 -6.03 -7.69 -8.65
C TRP A 155 -4.58 -8.07 -8.33
N ARG A 156 -3.67 -7.16 -8.65
CA ARG A 156 -2.23 -7.36 -8.42
C ARG A 156 -1.59 -6.22 -7.64
N LYS A 157 -0.72 -6.59 -6.71
CA LYS A 157 0.16 -5.72 -5.91
C LYS A 157 1.42 -5.45 -6.70
N LEU A 158 1.82 -4.18 -6.78
CA LEU A 158 2.96 -3.73 -7.59
C LEU A 158 4.03 -3.04 -6.74
N ILE A 159 5.29 -3.41 -6.96
CA ILE A 159 6.47 -2.61 -6.60
C ILE A 159 7.34 -2.43 -7.84
N TYR A 160 7.69 -1.18 -8.13
CA TYR A 160 8.63 -0.80 -9.18
C TYR A 160 9.68 0.13 -8.60
N PHE A 161 10.87 0.18 -9.20
CA PHE A 161 11.91 1.13 -8.81
C PHE A 161 12.60 1.77 -10.02
N MET A 162 13.27 2.90 -9.80
CA MET A 162 14.14 3.55 -10.77
C MET A 162 15.39 4.14 -10.12
#